data_AF-A0A3B9M742-F1
#
_entry.id   AF-A0A3B9M742-F1
#
_cell.length_a   1.000
_cell.length_b   1.000
_cell.length_c   1.000
_cell.angle_alpha   90.00
_cell.angle_beta   90.00
_cell.angle_gamma   90.00
#
_symmetry.space_group_name_H-M   'P 1'
#
loop_
_entity.id
_entity.type
_entity.pdbx_description
1 polymer ?
#
loop_
_entity_poly.entity_id
_entity_poly.type
_entity_poly.pdbx_seq_one_letter_code
_entity_poly.pdbx_strand_id
1 'polypeptide(L)'
;MEDRSEEQIISRLFDLENDGQAAQRAELTGERFISLIQDPANGLGYVFQHGLDETEGAEVPVGTEFWEYPTWDEAERAYAQLVAEDRQAGEVVETDSEEGLGDSDADGAEVRDRYSASDEDPLIGDGDDKVGEETDQVS
;
A
#
# COMPACT_ATOMS: atom_id res chain seq x y z
N MET A 1 -22.04 22.51 23.27
CA MET A 1 -20.92 22.18 22.38
C MET A 1 -20.37 23.50 21.92
N GLU A 2 -19.14 23.80 22.27
CA GLU A 2 -18.44 24.93 21.65
C GLU A 2 -18.02 24.43 20.27
N ASP A 3 -18.78 24.82 19.23
CA ASP A 3 -18.36 24.66 17.84
C ASP A 3 -17.07 25.46 17.67
N ARG A 4 -15.92 24.78 17.83
CA ARG A 4 -14.62 25.37 17.49
C ARG A 4 -14.66 25.69 16.01
N SER A 5 -14.24 26.90 15.64
CA SER A 5 -14.07 27.24 14.24
C SER A 5 -13.06 26.29 13.60
N GLU A 6 -13.26 25.98 12.32
CA GLU A 6 -12.36 25.12 11.54
C GLU A 6 -10.89 25.55 11.67
N GLU A 7 -10.63 26.87 11.60
CA GLU A 7 -9.31 27.48 11.79
C GLU A 7 -8.69 27.20 13.17
N GLN A 8 -9.50 27.12 14.22
CA GLN A 8 -9.05 26.79 15.57
C GLN A 8 -8.68 25.31 15.69
N ILE A 9 -9.38 24.44 14.97
CA ILE A 9 -9.05 23.02 14.89
C ILE A 9 -7.74 22.84 14.12
N ILE A 10 -7.62 23.45 12.94
CA ILE A 10 -6.42 23.41 12.11
C ILE A 10 -5.19 23.92 12.88
N SER A 11 -5.27 25.09 13.51
CA SER A 11 -4.17 25.64 14.30
C SER A 11 -3.74 24.70 15.44
N ARG A 12 -4.71 24.02 16.08
CA ARG A 12 -4.42 23.04 17.12
C ARG A 12 -3.79 21.77 16.56
N LEU A 13 -4.22 21.28 15.39
CA LEU A 13 -3.63 20.11 14.75
C LEU A 13 -2.18 20.38 14.34
N PHE A 14 -1.88 21.57 13.82
CA PHE A 14 -0.51 22.00 13.59
C PHE A 14 0.33 22.00 14.88
N ASP A 15 -0.20 22.54 15.98
CA ASP A 15 0.52 22.56 17.27
C ASP A 15 0.80 21.13 17.77
N LEU A 16 -0.18 20.23 17.70
CA LEU A 16 -0.04 18.83 18.09
C LEU A 16 0.98 18.08 17.20
N GLU A 17 0.96 18.32 15.89
CA GLU A 17 1.95 17.73 14.99
C GLU A 17 3.36 18.24 15.29
N ASN A 18 3.54 19.55 15.46
CA ASN A 18 4.84 20.17 15.74
C ASN A 18 5.41 19.75 17.10
N ASP A 19 4.55 19.47 18.08
CA ASP A 19 4.93 18.90 19.38
C ASP A 19 5.28 17.41 19.31
N GLY A 20 5.12 16.77 18.14
CA GLY A 20 5.42 15.35 17.93
C GLY A 20 4.33 14.41 18.45
N GLN A 21 3.10 14.89 18.61
CA GLN A 21 1.95 14.09 19.06
C GLN A 21 1.19 13.40 17.92
N ALA A 22 1.69 13.49 16.68
CA ALA A 22 1.22 12.66 15.59
C ALA A 22 1.67 11.20 15.80
N ALA A 23 0.72 10.27 15.84
CA ALA A 23 1.03 8.85 16.00
C ALA A 23 1.67 8.27 14.74
N GLN A 24 1.21 8.74 13.58
CA GLN A 24 1.72 8.35 12.27
C GLN A 24 1.72 9.57 11.36
N ARG A 25 2.69 9.61 10.44
CA ARG A 25 2.80 10.64 9.42
C ARG A 25 3.34 10.01 8.14
N ALA A 26 2.72 10.34 7.01
CA ALA A 26 3.19 9.98 5.68
C ALA A 26 3.42 11.26 4.86
N GLU A 27 4.51 11.25 4.10
CA GLU A 27 4.83 12.31 3.14
C GLU A 27 4.18 12.00 1.79
N LEU A 28 3.53 13.01 1.23
CA LEU A 28 2.94 13.01 -0.08
C LEU A 28 3.77 13.89 -1.03
N THR A 29 3.67 13.60 -2.31
CA THR A 29 4.31 14.34 -3.40
C THR A 29 3.81 15.78 -3.42
N GLY A 30 4.71 16.69 -3.80
CA GLY A 30 4.41 18.13 -3.82
C GLY A 30 4.40 18.75 -2.42
N GLU A 31 5.28 18.28 -1.52
CA GLU A 31 5.50 18.88 -0.19
C GLU A 31 4.21 18.86 0.65
N ARG A 32 3.44 17.77 0.55
CA ARG A 32 2.21 17.54 1.30
C ARG A 32 2.44 16.44 2.32
N PHE A 33 1.65 16.44 3.38
CA PHE A 33 1.72 15.48 4.45
C PHE A 33 0.32 15.04 4.86
N ILE A 34 0.21 13.80 5.30
CA ILE A 34 -0.97 13.28 5.99
C ILE A 34 -0.53 12.70 7.33
N SER A 35 -1.19 13.14 8.39
CA SER A 35 -0.86 12.82 9.77
C SER A 35 -2.09 12.30 10.50
N LEU A 36 -1.87 11.30 11.35
CA LEU A 36 -2.89 10.75 12.24
C LEU A 36 -2.62 11.23 13.67
N ILE A 37 -3.56 11.98 14.24
CA ILE A 37 -3.38 12.69 15.52
C ILE A 37 -4.53 12.34 16.47
N GLN A 38 -4.22 11.94 17.70
CA GLN A 38 -5.23 11.80 18.75
C GLN A 38 -5.25 13.06 19.61
N ASP A 39 -6.39 13.74 19.71
CA ASP A 39 -6.50 14.91 20.59
C ASP A 39 -6.62 14.46 22.06
N PRO A 40 -5.64 14.76 22.93
CA PRO A 40 -5.67 14.30 24.31
C PRO A 40 -6.72 15.03 25.16
N ALA A 41 -7.26 16.15 24.70
CA ALA A 41 -8.23 16.93 25.44
C ALA A 41 -9.64 16.35 25.35
N ASN A 42 -10.02 15.80 24.19
CA ASN A 42 -11.37 15.28 23.93
C ASN A 42 -11.39 13.78 23.59
N GLY A 43 -10.24 13.18 23.29
CA GLY A 43 -10.11 11.77 22.89
C GLY A 43 -10.51 11.48 21.44
N LEU A 44 -10.73 12.53 20.65
CA LEU A 44 -11.10 12.44 19.23
C LEU A 44 -9.87 12.08 18.38
N GLY A 45 -10.11 11.34 17.31
CA GLY A 45 -9.09 11.04 16.30
C GLY A 45 -9.22 11.99 15.12
N TYR A 46 -8.10 12.49 14.63
CA TYR A 46 -8.04 13.38 13.48
C TYR A 46 -7.11 12.81 12.43
N VAL A 47 -7.58 12.82 11.19
CA VAL A 47 -6.71 12.69 10.02
C VAL A 47 -6.50 14.09 9.47
N PHE A 48 -5.24 14.51 9.40
CA PHE A 48 -4.85 15.87 9.06
C PHE A 48 -3.97 15.86 7.82
N GLN A 49 -4.44 16.48 6.75
CA GLN A 49 -3.69 16.66 5.52
C GLN A 49 -3.33 18.14 5.37
N HIS A 50 -2.07 18.43 5.06
CA HIS A 50 -1.64 19.80 4.82
C HIS A 50 -0.43 19.86 3.89
N GLY A 51 -0.26 21.01 3.23
CA GLY A 51 0.97 21.35 2.53
C GLY A 51 2.07 21.81 3.50
N LEU A 52 3.26 22.04 2.96
CA LEU A 52 4.33 22.72 3.68
C LEU A 52 3.86 24.10 4.14
N ASP A 53 3.96 24.35 5.44
CA ASP A 53 3.75 25.67 5.98
C ASP A 53 5.02 26.50 5.80
N GLU A 54 5.06 27.28 4.72
CA GLU A 54 6.11 28.26 4.46
C GLU A 54 5.97 29.52 5.34
N THR A 55 4.84 29.67 6.03
CA THR A 55 4.45 30.90 6.72
C THR A 55 4.64 30.85 8.24
N GLU A 56 5.20 29.76 8.76
CA GLU A 56 5.42 29.53 10.19
C GLU A 56 4.13 29.74 11.02
N GLY A 57 3.00 29.28 10.49
CA GLY A 57 1.68 29.34 11.11
C GLY A 57 0.97 30.68 10.96
N ALA A 58 1.47 31.59 10.12
CA ALA A 58 0.79 32.85 9.82
C ALA A 58 -0.44 32.66 8.91
N GLU A 59 -0.39 31.67 8.02
CA GLU A 59 -1.47 31.33 7.08
C GLU A 59 -1.65 29.81 7.01
N VAL A 60 -2.87 29.36 6.73
CA VAL A 60 -3.16 27.94 6.52
C VAL A 60 -2.68 27.56 5.10
N PRO A 61 -1.81 26.53 4.94
CA PRO A 61 -1.34 26.07 3.64
C PRO A 61 -2.50 25.69 2.71
N VAL A 62 -2.31 25.88 1.40
CA VAL A 62 -3.31 25.47 0.41
C VAL A 62 -3.50 23.95 0.43
N GLY A 63 -4.76 23.49 0.35
CA GLY A 63 -5.09 22.06 0.42
C GLY A 63 -4.97 21.48 1.82
N THR A 64 -5.03 22.32 2.85
CA THR A 64 -5.19 21.86 4.24
C THR A 64 -6.61 21.37 4.45
N GLU A 65 -6.74 20.10 4.83
CA GLU A 65 -8.00 19.43 5.09
C GLU A 65 -7.86 18.57 6.34
N PHE A 66 -8.95 18.41 7.08
CA PHE A 66 -8.99 17.47 8.20
C PHE A 66 -10.30 16.73 8.26
N TRP A 67 -10.23 15.52 8.79
CA TRP A 67 -11.39 14.69 9.09
C TRP A 67 -11.38 14.35 10.57
N GLU A 68 -12.49 14.67 11.24
CA GLU A 68 -12.71 14.36 12.65
C GLU A 68 -13.46 13.04 12.78
N TYR A 69 -12.97 12.17 13.67
CA TYR A 69 -13.59 10.89 13.98
C TYR A 69 -13.86 10.79 15.49
N PRO A 70 -15.01 10.23 15.89
CA PRO A 70 -15.38 10.12 17.29
C PRO A 70 -14.53 9.08 18.04
N THR A 71 -13.85 8.18 17.31
CA THR A 71 -12.99 7.15 17.88
C THR A 71 -11.65 7.06 17.14
N TRP A 72 -10.63 6.61 17.87
CA TRP A 72 -9.29 6.38 17.33
C TRP A 72 -9.27 5.31 16.23
N ASP A 73 -9.98 4.19 16.43
CA ASP A 73 -10.04 3.08 15.46
C ASP A 73 -10.66 3.54 14.12
N GLU A 74 -11.64 4.44 14.15
CA GLU A 74 -12.21 5.03 12.92
C GLU A 74 -11.20 5.94 12.21
N ALA A 75 -10.46 6.76 12.96
CA ALA A 75 -9.42 7.62 12.39
C ALA A 75 -8.27 6.79 11.79
N GLU A 76 -7.82 5.73 12.47
CA GLU A 76 -6.78 4.81 11.99
C GLU A 76 -7.19 4.17 10.66
N ARG A 77 -8.43 3.67 10.56
CA ARG A 77 -8.93 3.05 9.32
C ARG A 77 -9.02 4.06 8.19
N ALA A 78 -9.50 5.26 8.47
CA ALA A 78 -9.58 6.31 7.47
C ALA A 78 -8.19 6.75 6.98
N TYR A 79 -7.24 6.94 7.90
CA TYR A 79 -5.85 7.24 7.58
C TYR A 79 -5.23 6.16 6.69
N ALA A 80 -5.35 4.89 7.10
CA ALA A 80 -4.81 3.77 6.34
C ALA A 80 -5.42 3.68 4.94
N GLN A 81 -6.72 3.96 4.82
CA GLN A 81 -7.40 4.00 3.53
C GLN A 81 -6.85 5.13 2.65
N LEU A 82 -6.79 6.37 3.17
CA LEU A 82 -6.32 7.52 2.40
C LEU A 82 -4.87 7.33 1.93
N VAL A 83 -3.98 6.90 2.83
CA VAL A 83 -2.58 6.59 2.47
C VAL A 83 -2.50 5.49 1.40
N ALA A 84 -3.36 4.47 1.47
CA ALA A 84 -3.39 3.42 0.45
C ALA A 84 -3.92 3.92 -0.91
N GLU A 85 -4.89 4.85 -0.90
CA GLU A 85 -5.40 5.50 -2.11
C GLU A 85 -4.33 6.39 -2.75
N ASP A 86 -3.67 7.25 -1.98
CA ASP A 86 -2.55 8.08 -2.44
C ASP A 86 -1.38 7.23 -2.93
N ARG A 87 -1.09 6.10 -2.28
CA ARG A 87 -0.02 5.18 -2.72
C ARG A 87 -0.35 4.56 -4.07
N GLN A 88 -1.60 4.15 -4.28
CA GLN A 88 -2.06 3.64 -5.57
C GLN A 88 -2.05 4.71 -6.66
N ALA A 89 -2.29 5.97 -6.31
CA ALA A 89 -2.18 7.12 -7.20
C ALA A 89 -0.72 7.52 -7.52
N GLY A 90 0.25 6.97 -6.78
CA GLY A 90 1.66 7.36 -6.88
C GLY A 90 1.97 8.70 -6.21
N GLU A 91 1.10 9.16 -5.31
CA GLU A 91 1.23 10.42 -4.59
C GLU A 91 1.93 10.26 -3.25
N VAL A 92 2.11 9.06 -2.69
CA VAL A 92 2.91 8.85 -1.47
C VAL A 92 4.40 8.84 -1.83
N VAL A 93 5.18 9.69 -1.18
CA VAL A 93 6.64 9.57 -1.19
C VAL A 93 6.98 8.42 -0.26
N GLU A 94 7.25 7.25 -0.82
CA GLU A 94 7.68 6.08 -0.05
C GLU A 94 9.03 6.39 0.60
N THR A 95 9.01 6.89 1.83
CA THR A 95 10.21 6.99 2.66
C THR A 95 10.54 5.59 3.13
N ASP A 96 11.35 4.87 2.33
CA ASP A 96 11.99 3.58 2.59
C ASP A 96 11.84 3.11 4.05
N SER A 97 10.67 2.57 4.38
CA SER A 97 10.40 1.95 5.67
C SER A 97 10.63 0.49 5.40
N GLU A 98 11.78 0.03 5.86
CA GLU A 98 12.27 -1.33 5.76
C GLU A 98 11.30 -2.30 6.47
N GLU A 99 10.16 -2.58 5.84
CA GLU A 99 9.28 -3.70 6.18
C GLU A 99 8.87 -4.39 4.88
N GLY A 100 9.80 -5.20 4.39
CA GLY A 100 9.52 -6.14 3.31
C GLY A 100 8.53 -7.20 3.78
N LEU A 101 7.29 -7.11 3.30
CA LEU A 101 6.36 -8.20 3.05
C LEU A 101 5.52 -7.73 1.84
N GLY A 102 5.81 -8.12 0.60
CA GLY A 102 5.87 -9.50 0.18
C GLY A 102 4.46 -10.08 0.05
N ASP A 103 3.67 -9.58 -0.91
CA ASP A 103 2.87 -10.45 -1.78
C ASP A 103 2.67 -9.77 -3.14
N SER A 104 3.68 -9.95 -4.00
CA SER A 104 3.42 -10.04 -5.42
C SER A 104 2.97 -11.48 -5.67
N ASP A 105 1.68 -11.74 -5.64
CA ASP A 105 1.11 -12.77 -6.50
C ASP A 105 0.06 -12.10 -7.38
N ALA A 106 0.59 -11.50 -8.45
CA ALA A 106 -0.17 -11.45 -9.68
C ALA A 106 -0.45 -12.91 -10.04
N ASP A 107 -1.69 -13.36 -9.81
CA ASP A 107 -2.24 -14.62 -10.32
C ASP A 107 -2.22 -14.54 -11.86
N GLY A 108 -1.01 -14.75 -12.38
CA GLY A 108 -0.69 -14.83 -13.77
C GLY A 108 -1.25 -16.14 -14.25
N ALA A 109 -2.36 -16.05 -14.99
CA ALA A 109 -2.97 -17.11 -15.76
C ALA A 109 -1.96 -18.21 -16.13
N GLU A 110 -2.03 -19.34 -15.43
CA GLU A 110 -1.32 -20.55 -15.83
C GLU A 110 -1.95 -21.10 -17.10
N VAL A 111 -1.56 -20.54 -18.24
CA VAL A 111 -1.68 -21.20 -19.54
C VAL A 111 -0.80 -22.44 -19.48
N ARG A 112 -1.45 -23.57 -19.21
CA ARG A 112 -0.82 -24.88 -19.20
C ARG A 112 -0.56 -25.32 -20.64
N ASP A 113 0.52 -24.82 -21.23
CA ASP A 113 1.13 -25.35 -22.44
C ASP A 113 1.76 -26.71 -22.14
N ARG A 114 0.97 -27.78 -22.28
CA ARG A 114 1.53 -29.13 -22.36
C ARG A 114 1.98 -29.39 -23.79
N TYR A 115 3.31 -29.52 -23.91
CA TYR A 115 4.11 -30.09 -25.01
C TYR A 115 4.65 -29.10 -26.04
N SER A 116 5.90 -28.70 -25.84
CA SER A 116 6.87 -28.50 -26.91
C SER A 116 8.13 -29.30 -26.57
N ALA A 117 8.22 -30.51 -27.09
CA ALA A 117 9.49 -31.19 -27.33
C ALA A 117 9.63 -31.21 -28.86
N SER A 118 10.40 -30.25 -29.38
CA SER A 118 11.72 -30.50 -29.97
C SER A 118 11.60 -30.96 -31.41
N ASP A 119 11.81 -29.98 -32.29
CA ASP A 119 12.09 -30.09 -33.72
C ASP A 119 13.32 -30.99 -33.92
N GLU A 120 13.14 -32.17 -34.52
CA GLU A 120 14.20 -32.87 -35.25
C GLU A 120 13.54 -33.81 -36.30
N ASP A 121 13.53 -33.39 -37.56
CA ASP A 121 13.38 -34.26 -38.74
C ASP A 121 14.62 -33.97 -39.60
N PRO A 122 15.39 -34.95 -40.16
CA PRO A 122 14.81 -35.80 -41.20
C PRO A 122 15.42 -37.20 -41.51
N LEU A 123 14.58 -37.99 -42.22
CA LEU A 123 14.82 -39.00 -43.28
C LEU A 123 15.83 -40.19 -43.16
N ILE A 124 15.43 -41.28 -43.83
CA ILE A 124 16.15 -42.55 -44.21
C ILE A 124 16.14 -43.61 -43.09
N GLY A 125 15.74 -44.88 -43.25
CA GLY A 125 15.44 -45.77 -44.37
C GLY A 125 15.72 -47.21 -43.88
N ASP A 126 14.85 -48.16 -44.25
CA ASP A 126 15.00 -49.64 -44.20
C ASP A 126 15.28 -50.38 -42.86
N GLY A 127 14.45 -51.40 -42.58
CA GLY A 127 14.93 -52.66 -42.01
C GLY A 127 14.16 -53.28 -40.82
N ASP A 128 13.20 -54.15 -41.14
CA ASP A 128 13.11 -55.55 -40.67
C ASP A 128 13.16 -55.89 -39.14
N ASP A 129 12.01 -56.38 -38.65
CA ASP A 129 11.86 -57.69 -37.96
C ASP A 129 12.20 -57.89 -36.45
N LYS A 130 11.44 -58.84 -35.87
CA LYS A 130 11.62 -59.66 -34.63
C LYS A 130 11.05 -59.09 -33.32
N VAL A 131 9.99 -59.62 -32.71
CA VAL A 131 9.65 -60.99 -32.20
C VAL A 131 10.53 -61.47 -31.03
N GLY A 132 9.87 -61.92 -29.95
CA GLY A 132 10.39 -62.79 -28.87
C GLY A 132 10.23 -62.15 -27.48
N GLU A 133 9.29 -62.55 -26.61
CA GLU A 133 9.07 -63.83 -25.89
C GLU A 133 9.97 -64.05 -24.66
N GLU A 134 9.29 -64.36 -23.54
CA GLU A 134 9.66 -65.09 -22.31
C GLU A 134 10.57 -64.49 -21.22
N THR A 135 10.06 -64.50 -19.98
CA THR A 135 10.48 -65.38 -18.85
C THR A 135 9.55 -65.08 -17.65
N ASP A 136 8.76 -66.02 -17.12
CA ASP A 136 9.14 -67.07 -16.14
C ASP A 136 9.53 -66.42 -14.79
N GLN A 137 8.98 -66.67 -13.59
CA GLN A 137 8.38 -67.86 -12.97
C GLN A 137 7.83 -67.48 -11.56
N VAL A 138 6.88 -68.28 -11.03
CA VAL A 138 6.61 -68.76 -9.64
C VAL A 138 6.59 -67.76 -8.44
N SER A 139 5.69 -67.85 -7.45
CA SER A 139 4.96 -68.98 -6.85
C SER A 139 3.56 -68.58 -6.38
#